data_AF-A0A963QTI2-F1
#
_entry.id   AF-A0A963QTI2-F1
#
_cell.length_a   1.000
_cell.length_b   1.000
_cell.length_c   1.000
_cell.angle_alpha   90.00
_cell.angle_beta   90.00
_cell.angle_gamma   90.00
#
_symmetry.space_group_name_H-M   'P 1'
#
loop_
_entity.id
_entity.type
_entity.pdbx_description
1 polymer ?
#
loop_
_entity_poly.entity_id
_entity_poly.type
_entity_poly.pdbx_seq_one_letter_code
_entity_poly.pdbx_strand_id
1 'polypeptide(L)'
;FFRKGLEAWFTLLIESVWGKRRIMEVYLNVAETGIGTYGVEAGSERYFKHSAARFSRSEAARMAAALPLPKKRGVVNPTGFTRRYGNTIAARIGIVRRDGLDSCVYD
;
A
#
# COMPACT_ATOMS: atom_id res chain seq x y z
N PHE A 1 -13.15 24.05 5.03
CA PHE A 1 -11.96 23.87 5.89
C PHE A 1 -12.23 23.10 7.17
N PHE A 2 -13.39 23.26 7.83
CA PHE A 2 -13.74 22.53 9.08
C PHE A 2 -13.57 21.00 9.00
N ARG A 3 -14.01 20.36 7.91
CA ARG A 3 -13.80 18.92 7.67
C ARG A 3 -12.32 18.50 7.73
N LYS A 4 -11.42 19.31 7.18
CA LYS A 4 -9.97 19.03 7.20
C LYS A 4 -9.36 19.24 8.58
N GLY A 5 -9.91 20.15 9.39
CA GLY A 5 -9.54 20.32 10.79
C GLY A 5 -9.90 19.09 11.64
N LEU A 6 -11.09 18.52 11.42
CA LEU A 6 -11.49 17.26 12.07
C LEU A 6 -10.61 16.09 11.64
N GLU A 7 -10.32 15.95 10.33
CA GLU A 7 -9.40 14.92 9.82
C GLU A 7 -8.01 15.03 10.47
N ALA A 8 -7.49 16.24 10.69
CA ALA A 8 -6.21 16.46 11.37
C ALA A 8 -6.26 16.05 12.85
N TRP A 9 -7.32 16.43 13.57
CA TRP A 9 -7.53 16.02 14.97
C TRP A 9 -7.59 14.50 15.13
N PHE A 10 -8.40 13.82 14.29
CA PHE A 10 -8.51 12.37 14.31
C PHE A 10 -7.18 11.68 13.98
N THR A 11 -6.39 12.25 13.07
CA THR A 11 -5.06 11.70 12.72
C THR A 11 -4.13 11.72 13.93
N LEU A 12 -4.04 12.83 14.66
CA LEU A 12 -3.22 12.93 15.88
C LEU A 12 -3.68 11.96 16.96
N LEU A 13 -5.00 11.83 17.14
CA LEU A 13 -5.57 10.89 18.10
C LEU A 13 -5.19 9.45 17.75
N ILE A 14 -5.35 9.04 16.48
CA ILE A 14 -4.99 7.68 16.04
C ILE A 14 -3.49 7.43 16.20
N GLU A 15 -2.63 8.40 15.85
CA GLU A 15 -1.19 8.27 16.04
C GLU A 15 -0.77 8.19 17.52
N SER A 16 -1.53 8.81 18.43
CA SER A 16 -1.27 8.72 19.88
C SER A 16 -1.75 7.40 20.49
N VAL A 17 -2.78 6.78 19.92
CA VAL A 17 -3.40 5.56 20.45
C VAL A 17 -2.80 4.30 19.80
N TRP A 18 -2.41 4.36 18.53
CA TRP A 18 -1.85 3.24 17.77
C TRP A 18 -0.42 3.53 17.31
N GLY A 19 0.48 2.56 17.50
CA GLY A 19 1.81 2.59 16.89
C GLY A 19 1.75 2.55 15.36
N LYS A 20 2.76 3.10 14.68
CA LYS A 20 2.83 3.18 13.21
C LYS A 20 2.69 1.81 12.54
N ARG A 21 3.22 0.75 13.17
CA ARG A 21 3.03 -0.64 12.73
C ARG A 21 1.55 -1.03 12.61
N ARG A 22 0.75 -0.72 13.62
CA ARG A 22 -0.68 -1.06 13.67
C ARG A 22 -1.47 -0.25 12.64
N ILE A 23 -1.13 1.03 12.49
CA ILE A 23 -1.73 1.89 11.46
C ILE A 23 -1.50 1.29 10.07
N MET A 24 -0.27 0.87 9.76
CA MET A 24 0.07 0.25 8.49
C MET A 24 -0.65 -1.08 8.27
N GLU A 25 -0.71 -1.94 9.28
CA GLU A 25 -1.42 -3.22 9.22
C GLU A 25 -2.91 -3.03 8.91
N VAL A 26 -3.58 -2.16 9.66
CA VAL A 26 -5.00 -1.86 9.46
C VAL A 26 -5.24 -1.24 8.08
N TYR A 27 -4.38 -0.31 7.66
CA TYR A 27 -4.47 0.29 6.33
C TYR A 27 -4.39 -0.76 5.22
N LEU A 28 -3.40 -1.66 5.29
CA LEU A 28 -3.21 -2.70 4.27
C LEU A 28 -4.33 -3.75 4.26
N ASN A 29 -5.04 -3.95 5.38
CA ASN A 29 -6.18 -4.86 5.46
C ASN A 29 -7.50 -4.22 5.00
N VAL A 30 -7.65 -2.90 5.18
CA VAL A 30 -8.89 -2.18 4.82
C VAL A 30 -8.84 -1.63 3.39
N ALA A 31 -7.65 -1.38 2.83
CA ALA A 31 -7.52 -0.83 1.49
C ALA A 31 -8.18 -1.72 0.42
N GLU A 32 -8.93 -1.10 -0.50
CA GLU A 32 -9.48 -1.79 -1.66
C GLU A 32 -8.34 -2.09 -2.65
N THR A 33 -8.07 -3.37 -2.86
CA THR A 33 -6.95 -3.89 -3.64
C THR A 33 -7.36 -4.37 -5.03
N GLY A 34 -8.66 -4.39 -5.29
CA GLY A 34 -9.28 -4.79 -6.54
C GLY A 34 -10.80 -4.64 -6.43
N ILE A 35 -11.54 -4.88 -7.50
CA ILE A 35 -13.00 -4.70 -7.53
C ILE A 35 -13.66 -5.59 -6.47
N GLY A 36 -14.11 -4.98 -5.36
CA GLY A 36 -14.74 -5.70 -4.24
C GLY A 36 -13.78 -6.59 -3.44
N THR A 37 -12.47 -6.39 -3.57
CA THR A 37 -11.45 -7.08 -2.75
C THR A 37 -10.83 -6.07 -1.80
N TYR A 38 -10.92 -6.37 -0.51
CA TYR A 38 -10.35 -5.58 0.56
C TYR A 38 -9.20 -6.34 1.18
N GLY A 39 -8.08 -5.66 1.38
CA GLY A 39 -6.90 -6.23 1.99
C GLY A 39 -5.85 -6.70 0.98
N VAL A 40 -4.59 -6.53 1.35
CA VAL A 40 -3.42 -6.92 0.55
C VAL A 40 -3.33 -8.42 0.34
N GLU A 41 -3.66 -9.22 1.35
CA GLU A 41 -3.63 -10.68 1.26
C GLU A 41 -4.67 -11.21 0.27
N ALA A 42 -5.91 -10.75 0.40
CA ALA A 42 -6.99 -11.13 -0.51
C ALA A 42 -6.71 -10.67 -1.95
N GLY A 43 -6.09 -9.49 -2.12
CA GLY A 43 -5.62 -9.01 -3.41
C GLY A 43 -4.52 -9.91 -4.00
N SER A 44 -3.58 -10.34 -3.17
CA SER A 44 -2.47 -11.21 -3.57
C SER A 44 -2.96 -12.57 -4.06
N GLU A 45 -3.82 -13.23 -3.28
CA GLU A 45 -4.42 -14.51 -3.63
C GLU A 45 -5.24 -14.42 -4.92
N ARG A 46 -6.01 -13.33 -5.10
CA ARG A 46 -6.82 -13.14 -6.29
C ARG A 46 -6.01 -12.92 -7.57
N TYR A 47 -4.95 -12.11 -7.51
CA TYR A 47 -4.23 -11.65 -8.69
C TYR A 47 -2.93 -12.42 -8.96
N PHE A 48 -2.19 -12.77 -7.91
CA PHE A 48 -0.88 -13.41 -7.99
C PHE A 48 -0.91 -14.89 -7.58
N LYS A 49 -2.04 -15.39 -7.04
CA LYS A 49 -2.25 -16.80 -6.64
C LYS A 49 -1.26 -17.29 -5.58
N HIS A 50 -0.82 -16.38 -4.72
CA HIS A 50 0.01 -16.69 -3.56
C HIS A 50 -0.17 -15.62 -2.48
N SER A 51 0.27 -15.93 -1.27
CA SER A 51 0.24 -15.00 -0.12
C SER A 51 1.05 -13.72 -0.37
N ALA A 52 0.60 -12.59 0.18
CA ALA A 52 1.30 -11.30 0.08
C ALA A 52 2.68 -11.34 0.74
N ALA A 53 2.91 -12.26 1.67
CA ALA A 53 4.23 -12.51 2.27
C ALA A 53 5.29 -12.95 1.25
N ARG A 54 4.86 -13.48 0.10
CA ARG A 54 5.76 -13.95 -0.97
C ARG A 54 5.93 -12.94 -2.10
N PHE A 55 5.45 -11.70 -1.95
CA PHE A 55 5.59 -10.71 -3.00
C PHE A 55 7.04 -10.49 -3.41
N SER A 56 7.28 -10.57 -4.71
CA SER A 56 8.46 -9.96 -5.31
C SER A 56 8.35 -8.43 -5.21
N ARG A 57 9.50 -7.74 -5.26
CA ARG A 57 9.55 -6.27 -5.20
C ARG A 57 8.72 -5.61 -6.30
N SER A 58 8.63 -6.23 -7.47
CA SER A 58 7.86 -5.71 -8.61
C SER A 58 6.35 -5.91 -8.42
N GLU A 59 5.92 -7.02 -7.83
CA GLU A 59 4.50 -7.29 -7.52
C GLU A 59 4.01 -6.34 -6.43
N ALA A 60 4.74 -6.19 -5.33
CA ALA A 60 4.42 -5.24 -4.27
C ALA A 60 4.33 -3.80 -4.81
N ALA A 61 5.27 -3.41 -5.68
CA ALA A 61 5.29 -2.08 -6.28
C ALA A 61 4.10 -1.84 -7.23
N ARG A 62 3.69 -2.84 -8.01
CA ARG A 62 2.50 -2.76 -8.88
C ARG A 62 1.22 -2.71 -8.06
N MET A 63 1.16 -3.47 -6.97
CA MET A 63 0.05 -3.46 -6.03
C MET A 63 -0.14 -2.07 -5.43
N ALA A 64 0.94 -1.48 -4.91
CA ALA A 64 0.94 -0.13 -4.37
C ALA A 64 0.56 0.92 -5.43
N ALA A 65 1.02 0.77 -6.68
CA ALA A 65 0.68 1.67 -7.78
C ALA A 65 -0.81 1.64 -8.18
N ALA A 66 -1.51 0.53 -7.91
CA ALA A 66 -2.91 0.36 -8.25
C ALA A 66 -3.87 0.91 -7.19
N LEU A 67 -3.46 0.97 -5.91
CA LEU A 67 -4.28 1.44 -4.78
C LEU A 67 -5.03 2.77 -4.99
N PRO A 68 -4.52 3.78 -5.73
CA PRO A 68 -5.29 5.00 -5.95
C PRO A 68 -6.55 4.81 -6.81
N LEU A 69 -6.55 3.81 -7.71
CA LEU A 69 -7.61 3.56 -8.69
C LEU A 69 -7.72 2.05 -8.97
N PRO A 70 -8.00 1.21 -7.96
CA PRO A 70 -7.89 -0.25 -8.05
C PRO A 70 -8.90 -0.86 -9.03
N LYS A 71 -10.04 -0.18 -9.25
CA LYS A 71 -11.09 -0.62 -10.19
C LYS A 71 -10.70 -0.48 -11.67
N LYS A 72 -9.78 0.43 -12.00
CA LYS A 72 -9.34 0.71 -13.38
C LYS A 72 -7.92 0.25 -13.67
N ARG A 73 -7.08 0.09 -12.63
CA ARG A 73 -5.67 -0.25 -12.79
C ARG A 73 -5.47 -1.75 -12.59
N GLY A 74 -5.15 -2.45 -13.67
CA GLY A 74 -4.74 -3.85 -13.61
C GLY A 74 -3.39 -4.02 -12.93
N VAL A 75 -3.33 -4.88 -11.91
CA VAL A 75 -2.10 -5.31 -11.21
C VAL A 75 -1.41 -6.46 -11.93
N VAL A 76 -2.19 -7.33 -12.57
CA VAL A 76 -1.72 -8.38 -13.49
C VAL A 76 -1.67 -7.79 -14.89
N ASN A 77 -0.52 -7.93 -15.57
CA ASN A 77 -0.24 -7.31 -16.87
C ASN A 77 -0.51 -5.79 -16.91
N PRO A 78 0.14 -4.99 -16.05
CA PRO A 78 -0.09 -3.56 -16.00
C PRO A 78 0.35 -2.90 -17.32
N THR A 79 -0.46 -1.96 -17.81
CA THR A 79 -0.16 -1.16 -19.00
C THR A 79 -0.09 0.32 -18.63
N GLY A 80 0.53 1.13 -19.52
CA GLY A 80 0.61 2.58 -19.37
C GLY A 80 1.15 3.07 -18.03
N PHE A 81 0.38 3.91 -17.34
CA PHE A 81 0.78 4.56 -16.08
C PHE A 81 1.13 3.57 -14.97
N THR A 82 0.30 2.56 -14.72
CA THR A 82 0.50 1.61 -13.61
C THR A 82 1.82 0.86 -13.76
N ARG A 83 2.19 0.49 -14.99
CA ARG A 83 3.48 -0.16 -15.28
C ARG A 83 4.65 0.77 -15.00
N ARG A 84 4.60 1.99 -15.54
CA ARG A 84 5.69 2.98 -15.38
C ARG A 84 5.87 3.38 -13.92
N TYR A 85 4.77 3.63 -13.22
CA TYR A 85 4.79 4.03 -11.81
C TYR A 85 5.22 2.88 -10.91
N GLY A 86 4.70 1.66 -11.13
CA GLY A 86 5.15 0.46 -10.43
C GLY A 86 6.64 0.18 -10.62
N ASN A 87 7.18 0.33 -11.83
CA ASN A 87 8.62 0.19 -12.07
C ASN A 87 9.44 1.25 -11.32
N THR A 88 8.93 2.49 -11.24
CA THR A 88 9.58 3.57 -10.49
C THR A 88 9.62 3.25 -8.99
N ILE A 89 8.51 2.77 -8.43
CA ILE A 89 8.44 2.32 -7.04
C ILE A 89 9.42 1.16 -6.82
N ALA A 90 9.42 0.14 -7.68
CA ALA A 90 10.31 -1.02 -7.56
C ALA A 90 11.79 -0.62 -7.58
N ALA A 91 12.17 0.36 -8.40
CA ALA A 91 13.53 0.89 -8.44
C ALA A 91 13.90 1.68 -7.17
N ARG A 92 12.93 2.38 -6.56
CA ARG A 92 13.16 3.24 -5.38
C ARG A 92 13.01 2.51 -4.04
N ILE A 93 12.38 1.34 -4.00
CA ILE A 93 12.24 0.52 -2.78
C ILE A 93 13.58 0.28 -2.08
N GLY A 94 14.67 0.14 -2.85
CA GLY A 94 16.01 -0.03 -2.27
C GLY A 94 16.50 1.16 -1.44
N ILE A 95 16.04 2.38 -1.76
CA ILE A 95 16.40 3.62 -1.04
C ILE A 95 15.78 3.60 0.37
N VAL A 96 14.52 3.18 0.49
CA VAL A 96 13.81 3.10 1.77
C VAL A 96 14.59 2.24 2.76
N ARG A 97 14.99 1.03 2.32
CA ARG A 97 15.79 0.11 3.14
C ARG A 97 17.18 0.65 3.45
N ARG A 98 17.85 1.25 2.46
CA ARG A 98 19.23 1.76 2.62
C ARG A 98 19.28 2.92 3.63
N ASP A 99 18.31 3.82 3.57
CA ASP A 99 18.29 5.06 4.33
C ASP A 99 17.43 4.96 5.61
N GLY A 100 16.83 3.79 5.88
CA GLY A 100 16.03 3.53 7.09
C GLY A 100 14.75 4.36 7.18
N LEU A 101 14.17 4.74 6.04
CA LEU A 101 12.99 5.62 5.98
C LEU A 101 11.71 4.97 6.53
N ASP A 102 11.74 3.66 6.77
CA ASP A 102 10.68 2.83 7.32
C ASP A 102 10.91 2.43 8.79
N SER A 103 11.98 2.91 9.44
CA SER A 103 12.33 2.61 10.85
C SER A 103 11.13 2.71 11.80
N CYS A 104 10.41 3.82 11.76
CA CYS A 104 9.25 4.07 12.62
C CYS A 104 8.12 3.02 12.54
N VAL A 105 8.08 2.18 11.50
CA VAL A 105 7.09 1.09 11.36
C VAL A 105 7.55 -0.19 12.07
N TYR A 106 8.86 -0.36 12.28
CA TYR A 106 9.46 -1.58 12.81
C TYR A 106 10.03 -1.43 14.23
N ASP A 107 10.16 -0.19 14.73
CA ASP A 107 10.46 0.13 16.13
C ASP A 107 9.35 -0.31 17.12
#